data_AF-A0A1M4ZRN4-F1
#
_entry.id   AF-A0A1M4ZRN4-F1
#
_cell.length_a   1.000
_cell.length_b   1.000
_cell.length_c   1.000
_cell.angle_alpha   90.00
_cell.angle_beta   90.00
_cell.angle_gamma   90.00
#
_symmetry.space_group_name_H-M   'P 1'
#
loop_
_entity.id
_entity.type
_entity.pdbx_description
1 polymer ?
#
loop_
_entity_poly.entity_id
_entity_poly.type
_entity_poly.pdbx_seq_one_letter_code
_entity_poly.pdbx_strand_id
1 'polypeptide(L)'
;MGKVNIKVWYLAVLLFIISPASFGQEYVQIDSTLTQPQDILRNRQAAYILKTVDDVLNSIPPQFPEPLERTLAMNLLDLISNDVYAPQRLPVQNFLQNRIEKMAAEVENTRVEEGVVIWKLYSHSFVAKTKDITIGFDLIRPALRFDNFVSDTKPELRRIIDCCDVMFVSHEHVDHADGWVIQHFIDQGKPVVIPPGIFEGSSFYNQLKHLARDSQKLQTLRCGDGEKVLKVVVYPGHQGDLLNNVPVIYTPDGLCISHNGDQNLGRNPQDTLWINSIKQNHQIDVFMYNSYMHQSAIYGFNPKLVLTGHENELGHGIHSRHGSWKYHERLDPMPYPYIITAWGEKYHYFKKTD
;
A
#
# COMPACT_ATOMS: atom_id res chain seq x y z
N MET A 1 -4.03 -87.40 0.15
CA MET A 1 -4.66 -86.36 -0.70
C MET A 1 -5.84 -85.82 0.08
N GLY A 2 -5.93 -84.60 0.59
CA GLY A 2 -5.28 -83.33 0.25
C GLY A 2 -6.39 -82.27 0.12
N LYS A 3 -6.16 -81.08 0.69
CA LYS A 3 -6.95 -79.81 0.66
C LYS A 3 -7.75 -79.54 1.94
N VAL A 4 -7.24 -78.77 2.92
CA VAL A 4 -6.87 -77.32 2.97
C VAL A 4 -8.10 -76.41 3.15
N ASN A 5 -8.16 -75.83 4.36
CA ASN A 5 -8.90 -74.64 4.80
C ASN A 5 -8.81 -73.48 3.80
N ILE A 6 -9.84 -72.63 3.71
CA ILE A 6 -9.69 -71.17 3.75
C ILE A 6 -11.03 -70.58 4.25
N LYS A 7 -11.00 -69.99 5.44
CA LYS A 7 -11.97 -68.98 5.89
C LYS A 7 -11.67 -67.69 5.10
N VAL A 8 -12.61 -67.24 4.27
CA VAL A 8 -12.52 -65.93 3.62
C VAL A 8 -13.08 -64.89 4.58
N TRP A 9 -12.20 -64.05 5.09
CA TRP A 9 -12.52 -62.79 5.75
C TRP A 9 -12.99 -61.79 4.67
N TYR A 10 -14.19 -61.24 4.82
CA TYR A 10 -14.58 -60.05 4.05
C TYR A 10 -13.90 -58.83 4.67
N LEU A 11 -12.78 -58.42 4.08
CA LEU A 11 -12.17 -57.11 4.34
C LEU A 11 -13.00 -56.06 3.59
N ALA A 12 -13.65 -55.17 4.34
CA ALA A 12 -14.30 -53.99 3.82
C ALA A 12 -13.24 -53.05 3.21
N VAL A 13 -13.16 -52.99 1.88
CA VAL A 13 -12.46 -51.92 1.18
C VAL A 13 -13.44 -50.76 1.05
N LEU A 14 -13.44 -49.86 2.03
CA LEU A 14 -13.98 -48.51 1.89
C LEU A 14 -13.05 -47.75 0.93
N LEU A 15 -13.36 -47.84 -0.37
CA LEU A 15 -12.87 -46.88 -1.36
C LEU A 15 -13.46 -45.51 -1.00
N PHE A 16 -12.69 -44.70 -0.27
CA PHE A 16 -12.86 -43.26 -0.28
C PHE A 16 -12.58 -42.79 -1.70
N ILE A 17 -13.63 -42.76 -2.54
CA ILE A 17 -13.65 -41.90 -3.72
C ILE A 17 -13.68 -40.49 -3.15
N ILE A 18 -12.49 -39.88 -3.05
CA ILE A 18 -12.36 -38.44 -2.90
C ILE A 18 -12.98 -37.87 -4.18
N SER A 19 -14.26 -37.52 -4.12
CA SER A 19 -14.95 -36.86 -5.21
C SER A 19 -14.23 -35.53 -5.45
N PRO A 20 -13.72 -35.24 -6.66
CA PRO A 20 -13.19 -33.94 -7.00
C PRO A 20 -14.38 -33.00 -7.26
N ALA A 21 -15.22 -32.81 -6.25
CA ALA A 21 -16.27 -31.82 -6.25
C ALA A 21 -15.73 -30.56 -5.58
N SER A 22 -14.81 -29.88 -6.26
CA SER A 22 -14.45 -28.51 -5.98
C SER A 22 -14.32 -27.79 -7.31
N PHE A 23 -15.41 -27.14 -7.70
CA PHE A 23 -15.52 -26.05 -8.68
C PHE A 23 -14.40 -26.02 -9.74
N GLY A 24 -14.65 -26.67 -10.86
CA GLY A 24 -13.86 -26.48 -12.08
C GLY A 24 -14.12 -25.10 -12.64
N GLN A 25 -13.42 -24.09 -12.13
CA GLN A 25 -13.14 -22.91 -12.93
C GLN A 25 -12.25 -23.39 -14.09
N GLU A 26 -12.70 -23.21 -15.32
CA GLU A 26 -11.94 -23.59 -16.50
C GLU A 26 -10.56 -22.95 -16.43
N TYR A 27 -9.51 -23.78 -16.39
CA TYR A 27 -8.16 -23.28 -16.26
C TYR A 27 -7.78 -22.57 -17.56
N VAL A 28 -7.66 -21.25 -17.51
CA VAL A 28 -7.10 -20.46 -18.61
C VAL A 28 -5.60 -20.43 -18.44
N GLN A 29 -4.88 -20.92 -19.45
CA GLN A 29 -3.43 -20.83 -19.48
C GLN A 29 -2.99 -19.37 -19.57
N ILE A 30 -2.12 -18.95 -18.65
CA ILE A 30 -1.67 -17.56 -18.50
C ILE A 30 -0.35 -17.36 -19.26
N ASP A 31 0.61 -18.25 -19.03
CA ASP A 31 1.92 -18.21 -19.69
C ASP A 31 1.88 -19.08 -20.95
N SER A 32 1.85 -18.44 -22.12
CA SER A 32 1.80 -19.11 -23.42
C SER A 32 3.05 -19.93 -23.74
N THR A 33 4.15 -19.75 -22.99
CA THR A 33 5.39 -20.52 -23.16
C THR A 33 5.39 -21.84 -22.38
N LEU A 34 4.46 -22.03 -21.45
CA LEU A 34 4.31 -23.24 -20.65
C LEU A 34 3.28 -24.20 -21.27
N THR A 35 3.28 -25.45 -20.83
CA THR A 35 2.11 -26.34 -20.99
C THR A 35 1.12 -26.07 -19.86
N GLN A 36 -0.15 -26.42 -20.05
CA GLN A 36 -1.16 -26.30 -18.99
C GLN A 36 -0.72 -26.96 -17.66
N PRO A 37 -0.17 -28.19 -17.60
CA PRO A 37 0.33 -28.76 -16.35
C PRO A 37 1.47 -27.97 -15.70
N GLN A 38 2.38 -27.38 -16.50
CA GLN A 38 3.48 -26.56 -15.99
C GLN A 38 2.98 -25.24 -15.39
N ASP A 39 2.00 -24.60 -16.04
CA ASP A 39 1.44 -23.34 -15.54
C ASP A 39 0.58 -23.57 -14.27
N ILE A 40 -0.14 -24.70 -14.19
CA ILE A 40 -0.80 -25.16 -12.95
C ILE A 40 0.22 -25.37 -11.83
N LEU A 41 1.34 -26.04 -12.11
CA LEU A 41 2.40 -26.26 -11.13
C LEU A 41 2.97 -24.93 -10.63
N ARG A 42 3.18 -23.96 -11.52
CA ARG A 42 3.68 -22.62 -11.18
C ARG A 42 2.70 -21.85 -10.28
N ASN A 43 1.40 -21.93 -10.54
CA ASN A 43 0.39 -21.35 -9.65
C ASN A 43 0.38 -22.03 -8.27
N ARG A 44 0.51 -23.36 -8.20
CA ARG A 44 0.62 -24.05 -6.90
C ARG A 44 1.88 -23.65 -6.13
N GLN A 45 3.00 -23.50 -6.82
CA GLN A 45 4.25 -23.03 -6.22
C GLN A 45 4.10 -21.60 -5.68
N ALA A 46 3.52 -20.69 -6.47
CA ALA A 46 3.26 -19.32 -6.05
C ALA A 46 2.36 -19.28 -4.80
N ALA A 47 1.28 -20.08 -4.77
CA ALA A 47 0.40 -20.16 -3.61
C ALA A 47 1.13 -20.64 -2.35
N TYR A 48 1.98 -21.66 -2.47
CA TYR A 48 2.76 -22.17 -1.34
C TYR A 48 3.77 -21.13 -0.80
N ILE A 49 4.48 -20.45 -1.71
CA ILE A 49 5.44 -19.41 -1.36
C ILE A 49 4.73 -18.22 -0.71
N LEU A 50 3.65 -17.72 -1.30
CA LEU A 50 2.89 -16.59 -0.76
C LEU A 50 2.26 -16.90 0.60
N LYS A 51 1.84 -18.14 0.84
CA LYS A 51 1.43 -18.57 2.18
C LYS A 51 2.59 -18.48 3.17
N THR A 52 3.77 -18.98 2.80
CA THR A 52 4.97 -18.87 3.64
C THR A 52 5.33 -17.42 3.93
N VAL A 53 5.25 -16.54 2.92
CA VAL A 53 5.44 -15.10 3.08
C VAL A 53 4.42 -14.55 4.08
N ASP A 54 3.14 -14.86 3.92
CA ASP A 54 2.08 -14.38 4.83
C ASP A 54 2.31 -14.83 6.28
N ASP A 55 2.66 -16.10 6.50
CA ASP A 55 2.96 -16.65 7.82
C ASP A 55 4.12 -15.88 8.50
N VAL A 56 5.18 -15.54 7.75
CA VAL A 56 6.32 -14.76 8.27
C VAL A 56 5.91 -13.31 8.54
N LEU A 57 5.26 -12.64 7.60
CA LEU A 57 4.84 -11.24 7.77
C LEU A 57 3.87 -11.06 8.94
N ASN A 58 3.04 -12.07 9.22
CA ASN A 58 2.11 -12.06 10.36
C ASN A 58 2.80 -12.30 11.70
N SER A 59 3.86 -13.11 11.73
CA SER A 59 4.60 -13.44 12.96
C SER A 59 5.72 -12.46 13.28
N ILE A 60 6.26 -11.80 12.26
CA ILE A 60 7.38 -10.86 12.36
C ILE A 60 6.94 -9.53 11.72
N PRO A 61 6.30 -8.63 12.50
CA PRO A 61 5.82 -7.36 11.99
C PRO A 61 6.98 -6.46 11.53
N PRO A 62 6.70 -5.42 10.72
CA PRO A 62 7.72 -4.47 10.29
C PRO A 62 8.42 -3.81 11.48
N GLN A 63 9.74 -3.81 11.49
CA GLN A 63 10.57 -3.21 12.54
C GLN A 63 11.96 -2.82 12.01
N PHE A 64 12.68 -1.98 12.76
CA PHE A 64 14.02 -1.51 12.41
C PHE A 64 15.00 -1.78 13.58
N PRO A 65 16.15 -2.43 13.34
CA PRO A 65 16.57 -3.05 12.07
C PRO A 65 15.66 -4.22 11.68
N GLU A 66 15.57 -4.51 10.37
CA GLU A 66 14.71 -5.59 9.89
C GLU A 66 15.32 -6.98 10.20
N PRO A 67 14.55 -7.93 10.76
CA PRO A 67 15.04 -9.30 10.97
C PRO A 67 15.28 -10.04 9.65
N LEU A 68 16.30 -10.91 9.63
CA LEU A 68 16.68 -11.66 8.44
C LEU A 68 15.52 -12.52 7.88
N GLU A 69 14.74 -13.16 8.74
CA GLU A 69 13.59 -13.97 8.35
C GLU A 69 12.56 -13.16 7.57
N ARG A 70 12.34 -11.91 8.01
CA ARG A 70 11.45 -10.97 7.34
C ARG A 70 12.03 -10.52 6.01
N THR A 71 13.31 -10.15 5.96
CA THR A 71 14.00 -9.82 4.70
C THR A 71 13.93 -10.97 3.70
N LEU A 72 14.06 -12.23 4.14
CA LEU A 72 13.88 -13.40 3.28
C LEU A 72 12.45 -13.54 2.76
N ALA A 73 11.44 -13.28 3.59
CA ALA A 73 10.04 -13.28 3.14
C ALA A 73 9.75 -12.16 2.12
N MET A 74 10.31 -10.97 2.33
CA MET A 74 10.20 -9.85 1.39
C MET A 74 10.88 -10.17 0.05
N ASN A 75 12.06 -10.81 0.06
CA ASN A 75 12.72 -11.28 -1.15
C ASN A 75 11.93 -12.37 -1.90
N LEU A 76 11.25 -13.26 -1.17
CA LEU A 76 10.34 -14.24 -1.78
C LEU A 76 9.11 -13.57 -2.40
N LEU A 77 8.56 -12.53 -1.76
CA LEU A 77 7.49 -11.72 -2.33
C LEU A 77 7.95 -11.00 -3.61
N ASP A 78 9.16 -10.44 -3.60
CA ASP A 78 9.77 -9.80 -4.78
C ASP A 78 9.90 -10.81 -5.93
N LEU A 79 10.38 -12.02 -5.65
CA LEU A 79 10.54 -13.09 -6.65
C LEU A 79 9.21 -13.43 -7.34
N ILE A 80 8.12 -13.54 -6.56
CA ILE A 80 6.79 -13.81 -7.12
C ILE A 80 6.24 -12.60 -7.87
N SER A 81 6.41 -11.39 -7.35
CA SER A 81 5.86 -10.16 -7.93
C SER A 81 6.58 -9.73 -9.22
N ASN A 82 7.83 -10.15 -9.40
CA ASN A 82 8.65 -9.87 -10.59
C ASN A 82 8.49 -10.91 -11.71
N ASP A 83 7.54 -11.84 -11.59
CA ASP A 83 7.05 -12.65 -12.73
C ASP A 83 6.16 -11.79 -13.64
N VAL A 84 6.38 -11.79 -14.96
CA VAL A 84 5.62 -10.96 -15.91
C VAL A 84 4.12 -11.22 -15.82
N TYR A 85 3.75 -12.46 -15.52
CA TYR A 85 2.38 -12.94 -15.39
C TYR A 85 1.83 -12.84 -13.97
N ALA A 86 2.61 -12.35 -12.99
CA ALA A 86 2.16 -12.22 -11.59
C ALA A 86 0.78 -11.54 -11.45
N PRO A 87 0.48 -10.43 -12.15
CA PRO A 87 -0.83 -9.77 -12.02
C PRO A 87 -2.01 -10.65 -12.45
N GLN A 88 -1.79 -11.63 -13.33
CA GLN A 88 -2.81 -12.54 -13.85
C GLN A 88 -2.90 -13.85 -13.04
N ARG A 89 -1.92 -14.14 -12.17
CA ARG A 89 -1.91 -15.37 -11.37
C ARG A 89 -2.88 -15.24 -10.20
N LEU A 90 -3.90 -16.10 -10.17
CA LEU A 90 -4.89 -16.17 -9.09
C LEU A 90 -4.26 -16.19 -7.67
N PRO A 91 -3.18 -16.95 -7.39
CA PRO A 91 -2.53 -16.89 -6.07
C PRO A 91 -2.05 -15.50 -5.66
N VAL A 92 -1.53 -14.71 -6.61
CA VAL A 92 -1.04 -13.34 -6.36
C VAL A 92 -2.22 -12.40 -6.11
N GLN A 93 -3.29 -12.53 -6.91
CA GLN A 93 -4.50 -11.74 -6.72
C GLN A 93 -5.18 -12.04 -5.38
N ASN A 94 -5.30 -13.32 -5.01
CA ASN A 94 -5.84 -13.75 -3.73
C ASN A 94 -4.98 -13.26 -2.56
N PHE A 95 -3.65 -13.30 -2.71
CA PHE A 95 -2.75 -12.73 -1.70
C PHE A 95 -3.05 -11.25 -1.51
N LEU A 96 -3.03 -10.44 -2.58
CA LEU A 96 -3.33 -9.01 -2.49
C LEU A 96 -4.72 -8.74 -1.89
N GLN A 97 -5.76 -9.48 -2.32
CA GLN A 97 -7.11 -9.38 -1.75
C GLN A 97 -7.11 -9.64 -0.24
N ASN A 98 -6.49 -10.74 0.21
CA ASN A 98 -6.41 -11.07 1.63
C ASN A 98 -5.66 -10.00 2.43
N ARG A 99 -4.62 -9.40 1.85
CA ARG A 99 -3.89 -8.28 2.48
C ARG A 99 -4.77 -7.05 2.64
N ILE A 100 -5.60 -6.73 1.65
CA ILE A 100 -6.55 -5.62 1.69
C ILE A 100 -7.64 -5.87 2.74
N GLU A 101 -8.20 -7.10 2.77
CA GLU A 101 -9.20 -7.49 3.77
C GLU A 101 -8.63 -7.40 5.19
N LYS A 102 -7.41 -7.91 5.40
CA LYS A 102 -6.69 -7.80 6.67
C LYS A 102 -6.50 -6.34 7.07
N MET A 103 -6.04 -5.49 6.15
CA MET A 103 -5.87 -4.07 6.43
C MET A 103 -7.20 -3.40 6.80
N ALA A 104 -8.29 -3.67 6.08
CA ALA A 104 -9.61 -3.14 6.40
C ALA A 104 -10.04 -3.52 7.83
N ALA A 105 -9.90 -4.81 8.19
CA ALA A 105 -10.19 -5.27 9.54
C ALA A 105 -9.29 -4.61 10.60
N GLU A 106 -8.00 -4.42 10.32
CA GLU A 106 -7.09 -3.77 11.26
C GLU A 106 -7.37 -2.28 11.44
N VAL A 107 -7.68 -1.55 10.36
CA VAL A 107 -7.98 -0.11 10.42
C VAL A 107 -9.26 0.12 11.24
N GLU A 108 -10.28 -0.73 11.09
CA GLU A 108 -11.51 -0.68 11.88
C GLU A 108 -11.25 -0.96 13.37
N ASN A 109 -10.53 -2.05 13.67
CA ASN A 109 -10.42 -2.57 15.04
C ASN A 109 -9.26 -1.96 15.84
N THR A 110 -8.31 -1.26 15.20
CA THR A 110 -7.18 -0.66 15.91
C THR A 110 -7.60 0.66 16.56
N ARG A 111 -7.53 0.70 17.90
CA ARG A 111 -7.61 1.93 18.68
C ARG A 111 -6.19 2.40 19.01
N VAL A 112 -5.89 3.64 18.67
CA VAL A 112 -4.57 4.25 18.90
C VAL A 112 -4.68 5.17 20.11
N GLU A 113 -3.87 4.92 21.14
CA GLU A 113 -3.81 5.79 22.33
C GLU A 113 -2.65 6.79 22.26
N GLU A 114 -1.58 6.42 21.58
CA GLU A 114 -0.35 7.20 21.44
C GLU A 114 0.28 6.95 20.08
N GLY A 115 0.86 8.00 19.50
CA GLY A 115 1.57 7.93 18.23
C GLY A 115 0.63 7.75 17.03
N VAL A 116 1.17 7.16 15.96
CA VAL A 116 0.43 6.90 14.72
C VAL A 116 0.67 5.48 14.24
N VAL A 117 -0.41 4.80 13.88
CA VAL A 117 -0.35 3.54 13.15
C VAL A 117 -0.56 3.85 11.67
N ILE A 118 0.37 3.40 10.83
CA ILE A 118 0.33 3.65 9.38
C ILE A 118 0.26 2.32 8.66
N TRP A 119 -0.78 2.13 7.87
CA TRP A 119 -0.96 0.98 6.99
C TRP A 119 -0.61 1.37 5.57
N LYS A 120 0.02 0.45 4.84
CA LYS A 120 0.23 0.55 3.40
C LYS A 120 -0.71 -0.41 2.68
N LEU A 121 -1.47 0.07 1.71
CA LEU A 121 -2.40 -0.77 0.94
C LEU A 121 -1.70 -1.38 -0.29
N TYR A 122 -1.59 -0.60 -1.36
CA TYR A 122 -0.98 -0.97 -2.64
C TYR A 122 -0.37 0.30 -3.27
N SER A 123 0.67 0.18 -4.09
CA SER A 123 1.37 1.34 -4.65
C SER A 123 1.85 2.28 -3.52
N HIS A 124 1.45 3.55 -3.56
CA HIS A 124 1.75 4.60 -2.59
C HIS A 124 0.54 5.00 -1.73
N SER A 125 -0.47 4.12 -1.67
CA SER A 125 -1.64 4.28 -0.82
C SER A 125 -1.31 4.00 0.64
N PHE A 126 -1.58 4.97 1.51
CA PHE A 126 -1.42 4.81 2.96
C PHE A 126 -2.67 5.25 3.73
N VAL A 127 -2.85 4.67 4.92
CA VAL A 127 -3.78 5.16 5.95
C VAL A 127 -2.98 5.42 7.21
N ALA A 128 -3.05 6.63 7.76
CA ALA A 128 -2.41 7.00 9.01
C ALA A 128 -3.49 7.27 10.07
N LYS A 129 -3.49 6.52 11.17
CA LYS A 129 -4.45 6.65 12.27
C LYS A 129 -3.74 7.07 13.54
N THR A 130 -4.19 8.16 14.13
CA THR A 130 -3.83 8.58 15.48
C THR A 130 -5.02 8.37 16.42
N LYS A 131 -4.90 8.83 17.66
CA LYS A 131 -6.02 8.86 18.59
C LYS A 131 -7.18 9.71 18.09
N ASP A 132 -6.86 10.84 17.46
CA ASP A 132 -7.85 11.88 17.15
C ASP A 132 -8.24 11.91 15.68
N ILE A 133 -7.40 11.42 14.76
CA ILE A 133 -7.66 11.52 13.32
C ILE A 133 -7.17 10.31 12.52
N THR A 134 -7.91 9.96 11.47
CA THR A 134 -7.51 8.97 10.47
C THR A 134 -7.42 9.63 9.10
N ILE A 135 -6.28 9.51 8.44
CA ILE A 135 -5.95 10.20 7.18
C ILE A 135 -5.67 9.18 6.10
N GLY A 136 -6.38 9.26 4.97
CA GLY A 136 -6.05 8.51 3.76
C GLY A 136 -5.10 9.29 2.85
N PHE A 137 -4.16 8.60 2.21
CA PHE A 137 -3.26 9.13 1.20
C PHE A 137 -3.37 8.25 -0.05
N ASP A 138 -3.65 8.88 -1.20
CA ASP A 138 -3.62 8.25 -2.52
C ASP A 138 -4.34 6.88 -2.55
N LEU A 139 -5.49 6.78 -1.88
CA LEU A 139 -6.22 5.51 -1.78
C LEU A 139 -6.84 5.15 -3.13
N ILE A 140 -6.51 3.96 -3.64
CA ILE A 140 -6.99 3.47 -4.93
C ILE A 140 -7.54 2.04 -4.87
N ARG A 141 -8.41 1.69 -5.81
CA ARG A 141 -8.73 0.30 -6.12
C ARG A 141 -7.58 -0.33 -6.91
N PRO A 142 -6.93 -1.41 -6.42
CA PRO A 142 -5.83 -2.04 -7.16
C PRO A 142 -6.25 -2.52 -8.56
N ALA A 143 -7.52 -2.91 -8.73
CA ALA A 143 -8.07 -3.30 -10.03
C ALA A 143 -7.94 -2.22 -11.12
N LEU A 144 -7.75 -0.93 -10.78
CA LEU A 144 -7.47 0.11 -11.76
C LEU A 144 -6.09 -0.02 -12.43
N ARG A 145 -5.22 -0.88 -11.88
CA ARG A 145 -3.85 -1.11 -12.37
C ARG A 145 -3.68 -2.43 -13.10
N PHE A 146 -4.71 -3.27 -13.17
CA PHE A 146 -4.62 -4.59 -13.81
C PHE A 146 -5.86 -4.86 -14.67
N ASP A 147 -5.67 -5.19 -15.94
CA ASP A 147 -6.77 -5.48 -16.86
C ASP A 147 -7.55 -6.78 -16.54
N ASN A 148 -7.15 -7.55 -15.53
CA ASN A 148 -7.73 -8.86 -15.21
C ASN A 148 -7.74 -9.19 -13.70
N PHE A 149 -7.87 -8.18 -12.83
CA PHE A 149 -8.02 -8.45 -11.39
C PHE A 149 -9.41 -9.01 -11.11
N VAL A 150 -9.47 -10.26 -10.66
CA VAL A 150 -10.74 -11.01 -10.55
C VAL A 150 -11.58 -10.55 -9.36
N SER A 151 -10.95 -10.07 -8.30
CA SER A 151 -11.67 -9.71 -7.07
C SER A 151 -12.15 -8.25 -7.05
N ASP A 152 -13.40 -8.03 -6.64
CA ASP A 152 -13.88 -6.70 -6.31
C ASP A 152 -13.41 -6.30 -4.90
N THR A 153 -12.54 -5.30 -4.80
CA THR A 153 -11.99 -4.80 -3.53
C THR A 153 -12.78 -3.61 -2.96
N LYS A 154 -13.90 -3.24 -3.59
CA LYS A 154 -14.74 -2.13 -3.14
C LYS A 154 -15.30 -2.33 -1.73
N PRO A 155 -15.77 -3.52 -1.30
CA PRO A 155 -16.28 -3.71 0.05
C PRO A 155 -15.24 -3.37 1.14
N GLU A 156 -14.01 -3.84 0.97
CA GLU A 156 -12.91 -3.61 1.91
C GLU A 156 -12.45 -2.14 1.86
N LEU A 157 -12.41 -1.54 0.68
CA LEU A 157 -12.09 -0.11 0.55
C LEU A 157 -13.15 0.78 1.19
N ARG A 158 -14.45 0.46 1.09
CA ARG A 158 -15.49 1.20 1.82
C ARG A 158 -15.25 1.16 3.32
N ARG A 159 -14.96 -0.02 3.87
CA ARG A 159 -14.62 -0.19 5.29
C ARG A 159 -13.43 0.68 5.73
N ILE A 160 -12.40 0.78 4.89
CA ILE A 160 -11.27 1.68 5.11
C ILE A 160 -11.69 3.16 5.06
N ILE A 161 -12.44 3.55 4.02
CA ILE A 161 -12.94 4.93 3.81
C ILE A 161 -13.82 5.37 4.99
N ASP A 162 -14.69 4.49 5.48
CA ASP A 162 -15.60 4.73 6.60
C ASP A 162 -14.82 5.14 7.86
N CYS A 163 -13.62 4.58 8.06
CA CYS A 163 -12.74 4.91 9.17
C CYS A 163 -11.94 6.21 8.98
N CYS A 164 -11.72 6.66 7.74
CA CYS A 164 -10.95 7.87 7.44
C CYS A 164 -11.77 9.14 7.70
N ASP A 165 -11.12 10.22 8.17
CA ASP A 165 -11.73 11.53 8.38
C ASP A 165 -11.48 12.50 7.21
N VAL A 166 -10.47 12.21 6.39
CA VAL A 166 -9.97 13.05 5.30
C VAL A 166 -9.12 12.21 4.34
N MET A 167 -9.05 12.63 3.07
CA MET A 167 -8.11 12.08 2.10
C MET A 167 -7.24 13.17 1.47
N PHE A 168 -5.96 12.86 1.26
CA PHE A 168 -5.05 13.63 0.43
C PHE A 168 -4.74 12.83 -0.84
N VAL A 169 -4.89 13.50 -1.99
CA VAL A 169 -4.51 12.98 -3.30
C VAL A 169 -3.33 13.82 -3.81
N SER A 170 -2.23 13.18 -4.14
CA SER A 170 -0.98 13.85 -4.53
C SER A 170 -1.06 14.41 -5.95
N HIS A 171 -1.49 13.61 -6.94
CA HIS A 171 -1.57 13.98 -8.35
C HIS A 171 -2.56 13.09 -9.13
N GLU A 172 -2.70 13.32 -10.44
CA GLU A 172 -3.80 12.78 -11.24
C GLU A 172 -3.62 11.35 -11.78
N HIS A 173 -2.45 10.74 -11.64
CA HIS A 173 -2.25 9.40 -12.19
C HIS A 173 -3.15 8.37 -11.50
N VAL A 174 -3.51 7.33 -12.26
CA VAL A 174 -4.50 6.33 -11.86
C VAL A 174 -4.07 5.47 -10.67
N ASP A 175 -2.78 5.39 -10.38
CA ASP A 175 -2.20 4.78 -9.17
C ASP A 175 -2.31 5.65 -7.91
N HIS A 176 -2.76 6.91 -8.04
CA HIS A 176 -2.88 7.87 -6.94
C HIS A 176 -4.28 8.47 -6.80
N ALA A 177 -5.00 8.62 -7.91
CA ALA A 177 -6.29 9.28 -7.97
C ALA A 177 -7.38 8.35 -8.51
N ASP A 178 -8.19 7.80 -7.59
CA ASP A 178 -9.35 6.98 -7.93
C ASP A 178 -10.65 7.76 -7.72
N GLY A 179 -11.32 8.13 -8.82
CA GLY A 179 -12.58 8.87 -8.80
C GLY A 179 -13.71 8.17 -8.01
N TRP A 180 -13.72 6.84 -7.94
CA TRP A 180 -14.72 6.12 -7.13
C TRP A 180 -14.44 6.28 -5.64
N VAL A 181 -13.16 6.19 -5.23
CA VAL A 181 -12.75 6.40 -3.83
C VAL A 181 -13.05 7.84 -3.42
N ILE A 182 -12.65 8.81 -4.26
CA ILE A 182 -12.91 10.24 -4.04
C ILE A 182 -14.40 10.51 -3.85
N GLN A 183 -15.26 9.98 -4.73
CA GLN A 183 -16.70 10.15 -4.60
C GLN A 183 -17.23 9.58 -3.27
N HIS A 184 -16.71 8.44 -2.79
CA HIS A 184 -17.17 7.85 -1.52
C HIS A 184 -16.76 8.69 -0.29
N PHE A 185 -15.61 9.36 -0.32
CA PHE A 185 -15.29 10.35 0.72
C PHE A 185 -16.26 11.53 0.68
N ILE A 186 -16.55 12.06 -0.52
CA ILE A 186 -17.44 13.20 -0.71
C ILE A 186 -18.88 12.89 -0.30
N ASP A 187 -19.38 11.70 -0.64
CA ASP A 187 -20.72 11.24 -0.28
C ASP A 187 -20.91 11.16 1.25
N GLN A 188 -19.82 11.01 2.00
CA GLN A 188 -19.80 11.00 3.47
C GLN A 188 -19.50 12.39 4.07
N GLY A 189 -19.46 13.44 3.25
CA GLY A 189 -19.13 14.80 3.67
C GLY A 189 -17.66 15.00 4.09
N LYS A 190 -16.79 14.03 3.80
CA LYS A 190 -15.38 14.06 4.22
C LYS A 190 -14.54 14.87 3.23
N PRO A 191 -13.63 15.74 3.69
CA PRO A 191 -12.79 16.53 2.80
C PRO A 191 -11.83 15.64 2.01
N VAL A 192 -11.70 15.96 0.72
CA VAL A 192 -10.65 15.43 -0.16
C VAL A 192 -9.78 16.59 -0.63
N VAL A 193 -8.50 16.59 -0.25
CA VAL A 193 -7.51 17.59 -0.65
C VAL A 193 -6.76 17.10 -1.87
N ILE A 194 -6.73 17.90 -2.93
CA ILE A 194 -6.20 17.48 -4.25
C ILE A 194 -5.67 18.69 -5.02
N PRO A 195 -4.65 18.53 -5.90
CA PRO A 195 -4.25 19.60 -6.80
C PRO A 195 -5.43 20.19 -7.60
N PRO A 196 -5.37 21.50 -7.94
CA PRO A 196 -6.36 22.09 -8.83
C PRO A 196 -6.31 21.45 -10.22
N GLY A 197 -7.42 21.45 -10.95
CA GLY A 197 -7.49 20.90 -12.32
C GLY A 197 -7.90 19.43 -12.39
N ILE A 198 -7.61 18.65 -11.34
CA ILE A 198 -7.90 17.21 -11.35
C ILE A 198 -9.41 17.01 -11.17
N PHE A 199 -10.03 16.24 -12.07
CA PHE A 199 -11.47 15.97 -12.13
C PHE A 199 -12.37 17.19 -12.40
N GLU A 200 -11.90 18.25 -13.07
CA GLU A 200 -12.69 19.46 -13.39
C GLU A 200 -14.05 19.17 -14.06
N GLY A 201 -14.16 18.10 -14.85
CA GLY A 201 -15.40 17.70 -15.52
C GLY A 201 -16.35 16.82 -14.68
N SER A 202 -15.97 16.46 -13.45
CA SER A 202 -16.77 15.56 -12.61
C SER A 202 -17.89 16.31 -11.86
N SER A 203 -18.98 15.61 -11.54
CA SER A 203 -20.08 16.15 -10.74
C SER A 203 -19.67 16.57 -9.31
N PHE A 204 -18.54 16.06 -8.83
CA PHE A 204 -18.06 16.27 -7.47
C PHE A 204 -16.90 17.28 -7.38
N TYR A 205 -16.43 17.84 -8.49
CA TYR A 205 -15.27 18.75 -8.52
C TYR A 205 -15.38 19.91 -7.51
N ASN A 206 -16.53 20.59 -7.50
CA ASN A 206 -16.75 21.75 -6.62
C ASN A 206 -16.77 21.40 -5.11
N GLN A 207 -16.80 20.12 -4.76
CA GLN A 207 -16.75 19.64 -3.37
C GLN A 207 -15.31 19.35 -2.91
N LEU A 208 -14.37 19.23 -3.86
CA LEU A 208 -12.95 19.02 -3.59
C LEU A 208 -12.33 20.25 -2.91
N LYS A 209 -11.29 20.02 -2.10
CA LYS A 209 -10.54 21.07 -1.41
C LYS A 209 -9.21 21.30 -2.12
N HIS A 210 -9.08 22.48 -2.72
CA HIS A 210 -7.84 22.94 -3.33
C HIS A 210 -7.12 23.88 -2.36
N LEU A 211 -6.36 23.31 -1.42
CA LEU A 211 -5.50 24.11 -0.55
C LEU A 211 -4.47 24.87 -1.40
N ALA A 212 -4.09 26.06 -0.97
CA ALA A 212 -3.08 26.86 -1.66
C ALA A 212 -1.75 26.09 -1.68
N ARG A 213 -1.16 25.96 -2.88
CA ARG A 213 0.14 25.33 -3.11
C ARG A 213 1.26 26.33 -2.80
N ASP A 214 1.50 26.56 -1.52
CA ASP A 214 2.42 27.57 -0.99
C ASP A 214 3.19 26.98 0.21
N SER A 215 4.51 26.87 0.05
CA SER A 215 5.42 26.28 1.04
C SER A 215 5.58 27.09 2.33
N GLN A 216 5.06 28.32 2.38
CA GLN A 216 5.12 29.19 3.55
C GLN A 216 3.76 29.32 4.25
N LYS A 217 2.69 28.80 3.66
CA LYS A 217 1.33 29.02 4.15
C LYS A 217 0.82 27.85 4.96
N LEU A 218 0.72 28.05 6.27
CA LEU A 218 0.02 27.14 7.17
C LEU A 218 -1.50 27.32 7.04
N GLN A 219 -2.18 26.27 6.58
CA GLN A 219 -3.61 26.28 6.32
C GLN A 219 -4.35 25.40 7.33
N THR A 220 -5.59 25.76 7.65
CA THR A 220 -6.43 24.99 8.55
C THR A 220 -7.41 24.17 7.74
N LEU A 221 -7.42 22.85 7.96
CA LEU A 221 -8.37 21.93 7.34
C LEU A 221 -9.24 21.31 8.43
N ARG A 222 -10.55 21.48 8.32
CA ARG A 222 -11.54 20.84 9.20
C ARG A 222 -11.93 19.49 8.61
N CYS A 223 -11.97 18.46 9.44
CA CYS A 223 -12.21 17.07 9.06
C CYS A 223 -13.41 16.49 9.83
N GLY A 224 -14.05 15.45 9.27
CA GLY A 224 -15.32 14.91 9.79
C GLY A 224 -16.40 15.99 9.90
N ASP A 225 -17.15 16.00 11.00
CA ASP A 225 -18.20 17.00 11.29
C ASP A 225 -17.65 18.39 11.67
N GLY A 226 -16.34 18.61 11.52
CA GLY A 226 -15.68 19.91 11.72
C GLY A 226 -15.04 20.12 13.09
N GLU A 227 -15.14 19.13 13.98
CA GLU A 227 -14.51 19.10 15.31
C GLU A 227 -13.00 18.81 15.23
N LYS A 228 -12.59 17.96 14.29
CA LYS A 228 -11.18 17.61 14.08
C LYS A 228 -10.51 18.63 13.16
N VAL A 229 -9.29 19.06 13.50
CA VAL A 229 -8.58 20.11 12.76
C VAL A 229 -7.15 19.68 12.46
N LEU A 230 -6.80 19.64 11.18
CA LEU A 230 -5.42 19.54 10.71
C LEU A 230 -4.84 20.92 10.41
N LYS A 231 -3.54 21.08 10.63
CA LYS A 231 -2.77 22.17 10.00
C LYS A 231 -1.95 21.58 8.87
N VAL A 232 -1.98 22.24 7.71
CA VAL A 232 -1.37 21.70 6.49
C VAL A 232 -0.58 22.79 5.79
N VAL A 233 0.64 22.47 5.40
CA VAL A 233 1.41 23.20 4.38
C VAL A 233 1.44 22.33 3.14
N VAL A 234 1.11 22.88 1.97
CA VAL A 234 1.14 22.13 0.71
C VAL A 234 2.29 22.66 -0.14
N TYR A 235 3.35 21.87 -0.28
CA TYR A 235 4.46 22.20 -1.13
C TYR A 235 4.08 22.00 -2.62
N PRO A 236 4.40 22.96 -3.50
CA PRO A 236 4.01 22.96 -4.91
C PRO A 236 4.92 22.05 -5.75
N GLY A 237 4.83 20.75 -5.54
CA GLY A 237 5.64 19.75 -6.25
C GLY A 237 5.15 19.39 -7.66
N HIS A 238 5.95 18.58 -8.36
CA HIS A 238 5.70 18.15 -9.73
C HIS A 238 6.23 16.74 -10.03
N GLN A 239 5.49 16.01 -10.87
CA GLN A 239 5.96 14.82 -11.58
C GLN A 239 6.14 15.17 -13.06
N GLY A 240 7.28 15.78 -13.39
CA GLY A 240 7.44 16.35 -14.71
C GLY A 240 6.65 17.63 -14.83
N ASP A 241 5.69 17.68 -15.74
CA ASP A 241 4.83 18.86 -15.92
C ASP A 241 3.50 18.73 -15.12
N LEU A 242 3.23 17.55 -14.57
CA LEU A 242 2.04 17.30 -13.75
C LEU A 242 2.20 17.88 -12.35
N LEU A 243 1.13 18.47 -11.82
CA LEU A 243 1.11 18.97 -10.46
C LEU A 243 1.11 17.81 -9.47
N ASN A 244 2.00 17.87 -8.49
CA ASN A 244 2.08 16.92 -7.39
C ASN A 244 2.09 17.69 -6.06
N ASN A 245 1.02 17.54 -5.27
CA ASN A 245 0.95 18.13 -3.94
C ASN A 245 1.76 17.27 -2.95
N VAL A 246 2.69 17.92 -2.25
CA VAL A 246 3.44 17.31 -1.14
C VAL A 246 2.96 17.94 0.16
N PRO A 247 1.95 17.33 0.83
CA PRO A 247 1.46 17.86 2.09
C PRO A 247 2.44 17.58 3.25
N VAL A 248 2.68 18.59 4.06
CA VAL A 248 3.20 18.46 5.44
C VAL A 248 2.05 18.73 6.39
N ILE A 249 1.66 17.71 7.15
CA ILE A 249 0.43 17.67 7.94
C ILE A 249 0.79 17.60 9.42
N TYR A 250 0.24 18.53 10.18
CA TYR A 250 0.26 18.49 11.64
C TYR A 250 -1.09 17.97 12.14
N THR A 251 -1.03 16.86 12.88
CA THR A 251 -2.20 16.22 13.47
C THR A 251 -2.58 16.90 14.80
N PRO A 252 -3.83 16.73 15.30
CA PRO A 252 -4.26 17.33 16.57
C PRO A 252 -3.41 16.88 17.76
N ASP A 253 -2.92 15.65 17.71
CA ASP A 253 -2.07 14.99 18.69
C ASP A 253 -0.58 15.35 18.57
N GLY A 254 -0.23 16.32 17.72
CA GLY A 254 1.10 16.92 17.67
C GLY A 254 2.14 16.15 16.86
N LEU A 255 1.70 15.22 16.00
CA LEU A 255 2.55 14.58 15.01
C LEU A 255 2.65 15.43 13.74
N CYS A 256 3.79 15.33 13.06
CA CYS A 256 4.05 15.95 11.78
C CYS A 256 4.39 14.87 10.75
N ILE A 257 3.50 14.62 9.80
CA ILE A 257 3.67 13.58 8.78
C ILE A 257 3.66 14.17 7.38
N SER A 258 4.37 13.53 6.45
CA SER A 258 4.38 13.96 5.05
C SER A 258 4.35 12.77 4.09
N HIS A 259 3.65 12.96 2.98
CA HIS A 259 3.57 12.07 1.83
C HIS A 259 4.01 12.84 0.60
N ASN A 260 4.86 12.26 -0.24
CA ASN A 260 5.45 12.99 -1.38
C ASN A 260 4.84 12.69 -2.75
N GLY A 261 3.88 11.78 -2.89
CA GLY A 261 3.39 11.35 -4.20
C GLY A 261 4.55 10.96 -5.13
N ASP A 262 4.41 11.29 -6.42
CA ASP A 262 5.45 11.07 -7.43
C ASP A 262 6.39 12.26 -7.61
N GLN A 263 6.84 12.82 -6.48
CA GLN A 263 7.72 13.98 -6.55
C GLN A 263 9.03 13.67 -7.27
N ASN A 264 9.29 14.39 -8.36
CA ASN A 264 10.56 14.33 -9.08
C ASN A 264 11.58 15.27 -8.42
N LEU A 265 12.75 14.74 -8.07
CA LEU A 265 13.90 15.56 -7.68
C LEU A 265 14.73 15.94 -8.91
N GLY A 266 15.16 17.21 -9.01
CA GLY A 266 16.12 17.66 -10.02
C GLY A 266 15.56 18.05 -11.38
N ARG A 267 14.31 17.66 -11.73
CA ARG A 267 13.68 18.09 -13.00
C ARG A 267 13.18 19.53 -12.96
N ASN A 268 12.64 19.95 -11.82
CA ASN A 268 12.30 21.35 -11.54
C ASN A 268 13.29 21.90 -10.48
N PRO A 269 14.09 22.94 -10.80
CA PRO A 269 15.02 23.53 -9.84
C PRO A 269 14.33 24.08 -8.59
N GLN A 270 13.12 24.65 -8.72
CA GLN A 270 12.39 25.18 -7.56
C GLN A 270 11.98 24.05 -6.61
N ASP A 271 11.63 22.89 -7.15
CA ASP A 271 11.30 21.73 -6.32
C ASP A 271 12.49 21.28 -5.49
N THR A 272 13.66 21.22 -6.12
CA THR A 272 14.90 20.85 -5.44
C THR A 272 15.25 21.82 -4.31
N LEU A 273 15.01 23.12 -4.49
CA LEU A 273 15.28 24.14 -3.48
C LEU A 273 14.38 23.99 -2.25
N TRP A 274 13.07 23.79 -2.43
CA TRP A 274 12.19 23.64 -1.28
C TRP A 274 12.35 22.27 -0.61
N ILE A 275 12.55 21.20 -1.37
CA ILE A 275 12.78 19.84 -0.80
C ILE A 275 13.97 19.87 0.17
N ASN A 276 15.07 20.51 -0.23
CA ASN A 276 16.28 20.60 0.60
C ASN A 276 16.13 21.49 1.85
N SER A 277 15.06 22.28 1.94
CA SER A 277 14.83 23.22 3.04
C SER A 277 13.64 22.87 3.94
N ILE A 278 12.87 21.81 3.68
CA ILE A 278 11.73 21.38 4.53
C ILE A 278 12.12 21.27 6.01
N LYS A 279 13.25 20.62 6.30
CA LYS A 279 13.76 20.46 7.68
C LYS A 279 14.02 21.76 8.44
N GLN A 280 14.12 22.89 7.74
CA GLN A 280 14.35 24.19 8.38
C GLN A 280 13.06 24.72 9.02
N ASN A 281 11.90 24.30 8.50
CA ASN A 281 10.58 24.77 8.94
C ASN A 281 9.75 23.69 9.63
N HIS A 282 10.12 22.42 9.44
CA HIS A 282 9.34 21.26 9.88
C HIS A 282 10.23 20.23 10.57
N GLN A 283 9.75 19.66 11.66
CA GLN A 283 10.28 18.42 12.24
C GLN A 283 9.36 17.30 11.81
N ILE A 284 9.75 16.52 10.80
CA ILE A 284 8.92 15.44 10.27
C ILE A 284 9.08 14.21 11.16
N ASP A 285 7.98 13.74 11.77
CA ASP A 285 7.97 12.51 12.56
C ASP A 285 8.00 11.29 11.62
N VAL A 286 7.11 11.25 10.63
CA VAL A 286 7.07 10.15 9.63
C VAL A 286 6.99 10.70 8.20
N PHE A 287 7.87 10.21 7.34
CA PHE A 287 7.87 10.51 5.91
C PHE A 287 7.51 9.28 5.10
N MET A 288 6.33 9.30 4.47
CA MET A 288 5.87 8.32 3.48
C MET A 288 6.55 8.64 2.15
N TYR A 289 7.67 7.97 1.92
CA TYR A 289 8.62 8.23 0.86
C TYR A 289 8.35 7.35 -0.36
N ASN A 290 8.10 7.99 -1.49
CA ASN A 290 8.08 7.32 -2.77
C ASN A 290 9.47 6.79 -3.11
N SER A 291 9.53 5.49 -3.26
CA SER A 291 10.74 4.74 -3.49
C SER A 291 11.34 4.95 -4.90
N TYR A 292 10.64 5.57 -5.86
CA TYR A 292 11.24 6.05 -7.12
C TYR A 292 12.06 7.35 -6.97
N MET A 293 11.76 8.17 -5.96
CA MET A 293 12.47 9.44 -5.75
C MET A 293 13.93 9.18 -5.36
N HIS A 294 14.85 10.11 -5.64
CA HIS A 294 16.24 9.95 -5.19
C HIS A 294 16.35 10.10 -3.66
N GLN A 295 17.14 9.24 -3.00
CA GLN A 295 17.24 9.16 -1.53
C GLN A 295 17.74 10.46 -0.88
N SER A 296 18.41 11.34 -1.64
CA SER A 296 18.89 12.61 -1.11
C SER A 296 17.75 13.52 -0.63
N ALA A 297 16.53 13.32 -1.14
CA ALA A 297 15.34 14.02 -0.65
C ALA A 297 15.11 13.79 0.85
N ILE A 298 15.42 12.58 1.36
CA ILE A 298 15.28 12.24 2.78
C ILE A 298 16.09 13.19 3.66
N TYR A 299 17.29 13.63 3.25
CA TYR A 299 18.08 14.63 3.98
C TYR A 299 17.45 16.03 4.02
N GLY A 300 16.60 16.35 3.04
CA GLY A 300 15.85 17.60 2.96
C GLY A 300 14.65 17.61 3.91
N PHE A 301 13.95 16.49 4.02
CA PHE A 301 12.86 16.28 4.98
C PHE A 301 13.35 16.04 6.42
N ASN A 302 14.51 15.41 6.57
CA ASN A 302 15.12 15.02 7.85
C ASN A 302 14.13 14.34 8.82
N PRO A 303 13.45 13.25 8.40
CA PRO A 303 12.41 12.65 9.20
C PRO A 303 12.95 11.82 10.37
N LYS A 304 12.15 11.64 11.42
CA LYS A 304 12.43 10.69 12.50
C LYS A 304 12.23 9.24 12.06
N LEU A 305 11.38 8.99 11.04
CA LEU A 305 11.16 7.69 10.41
C LEU A 305 10.83 7.84 8.91
N VAL A 306 11.40 6.97 8.07
CA VAL A 306 11.00 6.80 6.67
C VAL A 306 10.12 5.55 6.53
N LEU A 307 8.95 5.68 5.91
CA LEU A 307 8.11 4.55 5.50
C LEU A 307 8.04 4.54 3.97
N THR A 308 8.38 3.44 3.33
CA THR A 308 8.49 3.40 1.87
C THR A 308 7.19 2.90 1.20
N GLY A 309 6.90 3.43 0.01
CA GLY A 309 5.79 2.99 -0.86
C GLY A 309 6.24 2.85 -2.32
N HIS A 310 5.35 2.47 -3.23
CA HIS A 310 5.64 2.14 -4.65
C HIS A 310 6.44 0.84 -4.91
N GLU A 311 6.56 -0.04 -3.93
CA GLU A 311 7.22 -1.34 -4.14
C GLU A 311 6.28 -2.37 -4.78
N ASN A 312 6.87 -3.25 -5.60
CA ASN A 312 6.23 -4.42 -6.21
C ASN A 312 4.96 -4.13 -7.02
N GLU A 313 4.80 -2.92 -7.54
CA GLU A 313 3.60 -2.50 -8.26
C GLU A 313 3.33 -3.33 -9.53
N LEU A 314 2.45 -4.31 -9.38
CA LEU A 314 2.06 -5.28 -10.38
C LEU A 314 1.56 -4.64 -11.71
N GLY A 315 1.13 -3.38 -11.68
CA GLY A 315 0.63 -2.63 -12.85
C GLY A 315 1.74 -2.12 -13.76
N HIS A 316 2.98 -2.12 -13.28
CA HIS A 316 4.15 -1.79 -14.08
C HIS A 316 4.75 -3.03 -14.75
N GLY A 317 5.54 -2.81 -15.80
CA GLY A 317 6.41 -3.85 -16.35
C GLY A 317 7.52 -4.21 -15.35
N ILE A 318 8.11 -5.41 -15.48
CA ILE A 318 9.08 -5.95 -14.50
C ILE A 318 10.23 -4.97 -14.19
N HIS A 319 10.74 -4.24 -15.18
CA HIS A 319 11.83 -3.27 -14.99
C HIS A 319 11.48 -2.14 -14.00
N SER A 320 10.19 -1.90 -13.80
CA SER A 320 9.62 -0.92 -12.88
C SER A 320 8.84 -1.58 -11.75
N ARG A 321 8.98 -2.89 -11.50
CA ARG A 321 8.46 -3.52 -10.27
C ARG A 321 9.55 -3.56 -9.23
N HIS A 322 9.87 -2.39 -8.68
CA HIS A 322 10.97 -2.29 -7.74
C HIS A 322 10.67 -3.13 -6.48
N GLY A 323 11.41 -4.22 -6.32
CA GLY A 323 11.33 -5.09 -5.15
C GLY A 323 11.96 -4.45 -3.91
N SER A 324 11.59 -4.97 -2.74
CA SER A 324 12.12 -4.57 -1.43
C SER A 324 13.66 -4.61 -1.37
N TRP A 325 14.31 -5.60 -2.00
CA TRP A 325 15.77 -5.75 -1.99
C TRP A 325 16.51 -4.51 -2.50
N LYS A 326 15.96 -3.85 -3.53
CA LYS A 326 16.54 -2.64 -4.13
C LYS A 326 16.51 -1.46 -3.15
N TYR A 327 15.57 -1.47 -2.22
CA TYR A 327 15.38 -0.40 -1.24
C TYR A 327 16.18 -0.62 0.03
N HIS A 328 16.38 -1.88 0.45
CA HIS A 328 17.43 -2.19 1.42
C HIS A 328 18.79 -1.68 0.93
N GLU A 329 19.21 -2.06 -0.28
CA GLU A 329 20.49 -1.61 -0.86
C GLU A 329 20.61 -0.08 -0.89
N ARG A 330 19.52 0.62 -1.21
CA ARG A 330 19.49 2.07 -1.31
C ARG A 330 19.51 2.77 0.05
N LEU A 331 18.77 2.25 1.02
CA LEU A 331 18.48 2.92 2.29
C LEU A 331 19.37 2.45 3.45
N ASP A 332 19.96 1.26 3.40
CA ASP A 332 20.89 0.75 4.41
C ASP A 332 22.05 1.71 4.73
N PRO A 333 22.66 2.40 3.75
CA PRO A 333 23.73 3.36 4.04
C PRO A 333 23.25 4.67 4.68
N MET A 334 21.94 4.90 4.76
CA MET A 334 21.37 6.17 5.23
C MET A 334 21.35 6.22 6.76
N PRO A 335 21.54 7.40 7.37
CA PRO A 335 21.53 7.55 8.83
C PRO A 335 20.11 7.63 9.44
N TYR A 336 19.07 7.32 8.65
CA TYR A 336 17.68 7.43 9.06
C TYR A 336 17.07 6.04 9.25
N PRO A 337 16.30 5.80 10.33
CA PRO A 337 15.55 4.57 10.43
C PRO A 337 14.49 4.53 9.33
N TYR A 338 14.34 3.37 8.72
CA TYR A 338 13.38 3.15 7.66
C TYR A 338 12.62 1.85 7.88
N ILE A 339 11.41 1.77 7.34
CA ILE A 339 10.56 0.57 7.39
C ILE A 339 10.04 0.30 5.98
N ILE A 340 10.22 -0.94 5.53
CA ILE A 340 9.61 -1.45 4.31
C ILE A 340 8.43 -2.32 4.70
N THR A 341 7.27 -1.99 4.16
CA THR A 341 6.01 -2.73 4.38
C THR A 341 5.58 -3.44 3.12
N ALA A 342 5.15 -4.70 3.25
CA ALA A 342 4.35 -5.37 2.25
C ALA A 342 2.92 -4.79 2.24
N TRP A 343 2.14 -5.17 1.23
CA TRP A 343 0.73 -4.78 1.14
C TRP A 343 -0.04 -5.22 2.38
N GLY A 344 -0.91 -4.34 2.87
CA GLY A 344 -1.76 -4.53 4.04
C GLY A 344 -1.04 -4.61 5.39
N GLU A 345 0.28 -4.38 5.45
CA GLU A 345 0.99 -4.28 6.74
C GLU A 345 0.86 -2.89 7.36
N LYS A 346 1.09 -2.87 8.68
CA LYS A 346 1.17 -1.64 9.46
C LYS A 346 2.50 -1.47 10.16
N TYR A 347 2.82 -0.23 10.47
CA TYR A 347 3.84 0.13 11.43
C TYR A 347 3.26 1.10 12.47
N HIS A 348 3.55 0.87 13.75
CA HIS A 348 3.16 1.77 14.83
C HIS A 348 4.36 2.62 15.25
N TYR A 349 4.31 3.89 14.88
CA TYR A 349 5.30 4.88 15.30
C TYR A 349 4.88 5.51 16.63
N PHE A 350 5.78 5.48 17.60
CA PHE A 350 5.68 6.22 18.86
C PHE A 350 6.61 7.42 18.81
N LYS A 351 6.08 8.61 19.08
CA LYS A 351 6.89 9.80 19.21
C LYS A 351 7.73 9.68 20.48
N LYS A 352 9.04 9.57 20.34
CA LYS A 352 9.93 9.64 21.50
C LYS A 352 9.84 11.05 22.07
N THR A 353 9.49 11.17 23.35
CA THR A 353 9.70 12.40 24.10
C THR A 353 11.21 12.53 24.30
N ASP A 354 11.82 13.47 23.57
CA ASP A 354 13.23 13.85 23.74
C ASP A 354 13.48 14.45 25.13
#